data_AF-A0AAF0HCN1-F1
#
_entry.id   AF-A0AAF0HCN1-F1
#
_cell.length_a   1.000
_cell.length_b   1.000
_cell.length_c   1.000
_cell.angle_alpha   90.00
_cell.angle_beta   90.00
_cell.angle_gamma   90.00
#
_symmetry.space_group_name_H-M   'P 1'
#
loop_
_entity.id
_entity.type
_entity.pdbx_description
1 polymer ?
#
loop_
_entity_poly.entity_id
_entity_poly.type
_entity_poly.pdbx_seq_one_letter_code
_entity_poly.pdbx_strand_id
1 'polypeptide(L)'
;MTSSRPKNKIYLARLTSPDGKESFLKIGITSDLEARHSYGLATIPPGSLPTALQKLQDAILAKSNRMRQPYKWEILETVSMNTENDALTHERLLLDAISPSSYKPKNWFSGYTECFLADDHDVNLIKDYFQSIMP
;
A
#
# COMPACT_ATOMS: atom_id res chain seq x y z
N MET A 1 -7.25 -21.98 23.50
CA MET A 1 -6.52 -20.81 22.98
C MET A 1 -6.68 -20.79 21.47
N THR A 2 -7.68 -20.06 20.95
CA THR A 2 -7.91 -19.93 19.52
C THR A 2 -6.82 -19.04 18.93
N SER A 3 -5.86 -19.65 18.25
CA SER A 3 -4.90 -18.97 17.40
C SER A 3 -5.69 -18.22 16.31
N SER A 4 -5.97 -16.94 16.54
CA SER A 4 -6.56 -16.07 15.54
C SER A 4 -5.50 -15.85 14.47
N ARG A 5 -5.56 -16.65 13.41
CA ARG A 5 -4.78 -16.40 12.19
C ARG A 5 -4.96 -14.93 11.80
N PRO A 6 -3.90 -14.23 11.36
CA PRO A 6 -4.03 -12.86 10.93
C PRO A 6 -5.11 -12.78 9.86
N LYS A 7 -6.17 -12.00 10.12
CA LYS A 7 -7.23 -11.77 9.13
C LYS A 7 -6.64 -10.92 8.02
N ASN A 8 -6.71 -11.42 6.78
CA ASN A 8 -6.33 -10.63 5.63
C ASN A 8 -7.26 -9.44 5.51
N LYS A 9 -6.72 -8.27 5.21
CA LYS A 9 -7.46 -7.02 5.05
C LYS A 9 -7.31 -6.55 3.61
N ILE A 10 -8.41 -6.18 2.98
CA ILE A 10 -8.39 -5.38 1.76
C ILE A 10 -8.35 -3.92 2.21
N TYR A 11 -7.49 -3.12 1.61
CA TYR A 11 -7.38 -1.70 1.92
C TYR A 11 -7.54 -0.84 0.67
N LEU A 12 -8.05 0.37 0.88
CA LEU A 12 -7.97 1.48 -0.04
C LEU A 12 -7.04 2.53 0.58
N ALA A 13 -6.01 2.93 -0.15
CA ALA A 13 -5.05 3.94 0.29
C ALA A 13 -4.89 5.05 -0.75
N ARG A 14 -4.70 6.27 -0.27
CA ARG A 14 -4.21 7.40 -1.06
C ARG A 14 -2.70 7.48 -0.93
N LEU A 15 -2.05 7.59 -2.08
CA LEU A 15 -0.61 7.74 -2.19
C LEU A 15 -0.33 9.13 -2.76
N THR A 16 0.46 9.92 -2.04
CA THR A 16 0.81 11.29 -2.45
C THR A 16 2.33 11.45 -2.46
N SER A 17 2.86 12.05 -3.52
CA SER A 17 4.29 12.32 -3.63
C SER A 17 4.72 13.34 -2.56
N PRO A 18 5.98 13.29 -2.09
CA PRO A 18 6.47 14.24 -1.09
C PRO A 18 6.35 15.71 -1.51
N ASP A 19 6.38 15.98 -2.82
CA ASP A 19 6.22 17.32 -3.39
C ASP A 19 4.75 17.70 -3.67
N GLY A 20 3.79 16.81 -3.37
CA GLY A 20 2.36 17.02 -3.57
C GLY A 20 1.89 17.07 -5.03
N LYS A 21 2.78 16.86 -6.01
CA LYS A 21 2.47 16.98 -7.44
C LYS A 21 1.80 15.75 -8.05
N GLU A 22 1.80 14.65 -7.33
CA GLU A 22 1.24 13.39 -7.78
C GLU A 22 0.43 12.79 -6.62
N SER A 23 -0.84 12.50 -6.88
CA SER A 23 -1.72 11.83 -5.93
C SER A 23 -2.59 10.84 -6.67
N PHE A 24 -2.67 9.62 -6.16
CA PHE A 24 -3.44 8.53 -6.75
C PHE A 24 -3.91 7.57 -5.67
N LEU A 25 -4.75 6.62 -6.04
CA LEU A 25 -5.29 5.62 -5.14
C LEU A 25 -4.65 4.26 -5.41
N LYS A 26 -4.70 3.41 -4.41
CA LYS A 26 -4.20 2.04 -4.45
C LYS A 26 -5.13 1.13 -3.67
N ILE A 27 -5.45 -0.02 -4.26
CA ILE A 27 -6.07 -1.14 -3.57
C ILE A 27 -5.03 -2.23 -3.34
N GLY A 28 -5.17 -3.00 -2.27
CA GLY A 28 -4.43 -4.23 -2.12
C GLY A 28 -4.85 -5.04 -0.90
N ILE A 29 -4.30 -6.24 -0.76
CA ILE A 29 -4.49 -7.08 0.42
C ILE A 29 -3.28 -7.08 1.35
N THR A 30 -3.49 -7.18 2.65
CA THR A 30 -2.40 -7.42 3.60
C THR A 30 -2.88 -8.09 4.87
N SER A 31 -2.03 -8.94 5.45
CA SER A 31 -2.21 -9.51 6.79
C SER A 31 -1.78 -8.55 7.90
N ASP A 32 -0.97 -7.53 7.58
CA ASP A 32 -0.44 -6.55 8.52
C ASP A 32 -0.25 -5.18 7.84
N LEU A 33 -1.24 -4.30 8.06
CA LEU A 33 -1.25 -2.93 7.55
C LEU A 33 -0.15 -2.07 8.17
N GLU A 34 0.17 -2.27 9.44
CA GLU A 34 1.19 -1.49 10.14
C GLU A 34 2.58 -1.86 9.64
N ALA A 35 2.87 -3.14 9.44
CA ALA A 35 4.11 -3.57 8.81
C ALA A 35 4.21 -3.06 7.37
N ARG A 36 3.12 -3.10 6.59
CA ARG A 36 3.12 -2.62 5.20
C ARG A 36 3.30 -1.11 5.09
N HIS A 37 2.77 -0.35 6.04
CA HIS A 37 3.00 1.09 6.15
C HIS A 37 4.42 1.41 6.64
N SER A 38 4.92 0.67 7.64
CA SER A 38 6.24 0.86 8.25
C SER A 38 7.40 0.47 7.33
N TYR A 39 7.21 -0.51 6.44
CA TYR A 39 8.17 -0.83 5.38
C TYR A 39 8.44 0.37 4.46
N GLY A 40 7.50 1.30 4.33
CA GLY A 40 7.68 2.54 3.60
C GLY A 40 8.34 3.68 4.39
N LEU A 41 8.40 3.57 5.72
CA LEU A 41 8.74 4.65 6.64
C LEU A 41 10.06 4.46 7.38
N ALA A 42 10.94 3.54 6.97
CA ALA A 42 12.29 3.45 7.53
C ALA A 42 13.14 4.69 7.16
N THR A 43 12.82 5.83 7.76
CA THR A 43 13.63 7.03 7.82
C THR A 43 14.73 6.80 8.84
N ILE A 44 15.96 6.68 8.36
CA ILE A 44 17.17 6.74 9.20
C ILE A 44 17.13 8.09 9.94
N PRO A 45 17.26 8.12 11.29
CA PRO A 45 17.21 9.36 12.04
C PRO A 45 18.34 10.31 11.60
N PRO A 46 18.08 11.62 11.45
CA PRO A 46 19.12 12.59 11.14
C PRO A 46 19.94 12.86 12.42
N GLY A 47 21.22 12.47 12.44
CA GLY A 47 22.07 12.83 13.59
C GLY A 47 23.42 12.13 13.75
N SER A 48 23.77 11.13 12.96
CA SER A 48 25.08 10.47 13.07
C SER A 48 25.79 10.48 11.72
N LEU A 49 27.01 11.04 11.68
CA LEU A 49 27.91 10.90 10.54
C LEU A 49 28.13 9.40 10.29
N PRO A 50 27.68 8.83 9.16
CA PRO A 50 27.75 7.40 8.97
C PRO A 50 29.21 6.99 8.83
N THR A 51 29.62 6.03 9.66
CA THR A 51 30.91 5.36 9.54
C THR A 51 31.06 4.75 8.13
N ALA A 52 32.29 4.47 7.68
CA ALA A 52 32.50 3.79 6.40
C ALA A 52 31.72 2.46 6.31
N LEU A 53 31.51 1.79 7.44
CA LEU A 53 30.70 0.58 7.57
C LEU A 53 29.19 0.87 7.39
N GLN A 54 28.68 1.98 7.94
CA GLN A 54 27.29 2.41 7.68
C GLN A 54 27.08 2.85 6.24
N LYS A 55 28.03 3.53 5.59
CA LYS A 55 27.93 3.83 4.15
C LYS A 55 27.93 2.57 3.29
N LEU A 56 28.70 1.55 3.69
CA LEU A 56 28.72 0.25 3.03
C LEU A 56 27.41 -0.51 3.28
N GLN A 57 26.91 -0.52 4.52
CA GLN A 57 25.60 -1.07 4.87
C GLN A 57 24.49 -0.33 4.13
N ASP A 58 24.54 1.00 4.01
CA ASP A 58 23.60 1.83 3.27
C ASP A 58 23.71 1.61 1.77
N ALA A 59 24.89 1.32 1.21
CA ALA A 59 25.04 0.99 -0.20
C ALA A 59 24.54 -0.42 -0.53
N ILE A 60 24.77 -1.38 0.38
CA ILE A 60 24.24 -2.74 0.29
C ILE A 60 22.72 -2.71 0.51
N LEU A 61 22.25 -1.97 1.52
CA LEU A 61 20.86 -1.69 1.81
C LEU A 61 20.22 -0.82 0.75
N ALA A 62 20.90 0.04 0.01
CA ALA A 62 20.31 0.80 -1.11
C ALA A 62 20.23 -0.07 -2.36
N LYS A 63 21.14 -1.04 -2.52
CA LYS A 63 21.04 -2.08 -3.54
C LYS A 63 19.95 -3.11 -3.21
N SER A 64 19.66 -3.39 -1.93
CA SER A 64 18.57 -4.27 -1.50
C SER A 64 17.23 -3.54 -1.20
N ASN A 65 17.26 -2.27 -0.79
CA ASN A 65 16.13 -1.34 -0.62
C ASN A 65 15.78 -0.66 -1.94
N ARG A 66 15.51 -1.48 -2.97
CA ARG A 66 14.60 -1.04 -4.04
C ARG A 66 13.16 -0.77 -3.53
N MET A 67 12.92 -0.82 -2.22
CA MET A 67 11.62 -0.57 -1.59
C MET A 67 11.64 0.61 -0.59
N ARG A 68 12.30 1.74 -0.90
CA ARG A 68 11.86 3.00 -0.27
C ARG A 68 10.52 3.36 -0.89
N GLN A 69 9.45 3.37 -0.10
CA GLN A 69 8.13 3.77 -0.58
C GLN A 69 8.18 5.26 -0.93
N PRO A 70 8.09 5.63 -2.23
CA PRO A 70 8.36 7.00 -2.67
C PRO A 70 7.16 7.94 -2.45
N TYR A 71 6.08 7.43 -1.87
CA TYR A 71 4.81 8.12 -1.65
C TYR A 71 4.44 8.04 -0.17
N LYS A 72 3.86 9.12 0.35
CA LYS A 72 3.17 9.12 1.64
C LYS A 72 1.87 8.34 1.48
N TRP A 73 1.58 7.47 2.44
CA TRP A 73 0.35 6.67 2.47
C TRP A 73 -0.65 7.27 3.43
N GLU A 74 -1.91 7.28 3.02
CA GLU A 74 -3.07 7.59 3.84
C GLU A 74 -4.09 6.47 3.62
N ILE A 75 -4.39 5.69 4.65
CA ILE A 75 -5.40 4.63 4.56
C ILE A 75 -6.77 5.30 4.62
N LEU A 76 -7.56 5.10 3.56
CA LEU A 76 -8.91 5.66 3.45
C LEU A 76 -9.98 4.72 3.98
N GLU A 77 -9.80 3.41 3.75
CA GLU A 77 -10.76 2.39 4.18
C GLU A 77 -10.09 1.01 4.27
N THR A 78 -10.58 0.14 5.17
CA THR A 78 -10.12 -1.25 5.28
C THR A 78 -11.26 -2.20 5.62
N VAL A 79 -11.30 -3.37 4.99
CA VAL A 79 -12.23 -4.46 5.34
C VAL A 79 -11.46 -5.73 5.69
N SER A 80 -11.86 -6.38 6.78
CA SER A 80 -11.26 -7.65 7.22
C SER A 80 -11.98 -8.83 6.59
N MET A 81 -11.20 -9.76 6.04
CA MET A 81 -11.69 -10.95 5.36
C MET A 81 -11.52 -12.18 6.25
N ASN A 82 -12.47 -13.11 6.13
CA ASN A 82 -12.46 -14.37 6.87
C ASN A 82 -11.38 -15.33 6.36
N THR A 83 -11.13 -15.31 5.05
CA THR A 83 -10.10 -16.14 4.41
C THR A 83 -9.22 -15.33 3.46
N GLU A 84 -8.02 -15.85 3.19
CA GLU A 84 -7.13 -15.30 2.16
C GLU A 84 -7.72 -15.41 0.75
N ASN A 85 -8.40 -16.52 0.46
CA ASN A 85 -8.99 -16.74 -0.85
C ASN A 85 -10.11 -15.74 -1.16
N ASP A 86 -10.91 -15.38 -0.15
CA ASP A 86 -11.92 -14.33 -0.32
C ASP A 86 -11.23 -12.99 -0.58
N ALA A 87 -10.19 -12.66 0.19
CA ALA A 87 -9.43 -11.41 0.01
C ALA A 87 -8.86 -11.29 -1.42
N LEU A 88 -8.26 -12.36 -1.94
CA LEU A 88 -7.71 -12.41 -3.30
C LEU A 88 -8.83 -12.30 -4.36
N THR A 89 -9.97 -12.94 -4.13
CA THR A 89 -11.12 -12.89 -5.05
C THR A 89 -11.64 -11.45 -5.17
N HIS A 90 -11.87 -10.80 -4.03
CA HIS A 90 -12.36 -9.41 -3.99
C HIS A 90 -11.32 -8.41 -4.50
N GLU A 91 -10.03 -8.59 -4.19
CA GLU A 91 -8.96 -7.78 -4.77
C GLU A 91 -8.97 -7.88 -6.30
N ARG A 92 -9.08 -9.10 -6.85
CA ARG A 92 -9.11 -9.29 -8.29
C ARG A 92 -10.30 -8.59 -8.95
N LEU A 93 -11.49 -8.73 -8.37
CA LEU A 93 -12.70 -8.06 -8.87
C LEU A 93 -12.56 -6.53 -8.86
N LEU A 94 -11.99 -5.96 -7.79
CA LEU A 94 -11.71 -4.53 -7.70
C LEU A 94 -10.68 -4.08 -8.73
N LEU A 95 -9.59 -4.83 -8.90
CA LEU A 95 -8.56 -4.53 -9.90
C LEU A 95 -9.12 -4.57 -11.33
N ASP A 96 -9.97 -5.54 -11.64
CA ASP A 96 -10.63 -5.62 -12.95
C ASP A 96 -11.60 -4.45 -13.15
N ALA A 97 -12.33 -4.04 -12.11
CA ALA A 97 -13.25 -2.89 -12.17
C ALA A 97 -12.53 -1.54 -12.35
N ILE A 98 -11.40 -1.33 -11.68
CA ILE A 98 -10.62 -0.07 -11.75
C ILE A 98 -9.62 -0.05 -12.91
N SER A 99 -9.46 -1.15 -13.64
CA SER A 99 -8.53 -1.29 -14.77
C SER A 99 -8.60 -0.15 -15.80
N PRO A 100 -9.80 0.35 -16.18
CA PRO A 100 -9.91 1.49 -17.10
C PRO A 100 -9.25 2.78 -16.58
N SER A 101 -9.16 2.91 -15.25
CA SER A 101 -8.57 4.06 -14.56
C SER A 101 -7.17 3.76 -14.01
N SER A 102 -6.55 2.66 -14.44
CA SER A 102 -5.22 2.26 -14.00
C SER A 102 -4.21 3.38 -14.20
N TYR A 103 -3.40 3.61 -13.18
CA TYR A 103 -2.39 4.64 -13.14
C TYR A 103 -1.02 4.01 -12.93
N LYS A 104 -0.02 4.49 -13.69
CA LYS A 104 1.38 4.12 -13.50
C LYS A 104 2.10 5.28 -12.81
N PRO A 105 2.45 5.13 -11.53
CA PRO A 105 3.18 6.15 -10.77
C PRO A 105 4.53 6.47 -11.40
N LYS A 106 4.97 7.73 -11.28
CA LYS A 106 6.27 8.19 -11.80
C LYS A 106 7.46 7.50 -11.13
N ASN A 107 7.34 7.22 -9.83
CA ASN A 107 8.35 6.50 -9.07
C ASN A 107 7.93 5.04 -8.91
N TRP A 108 8.85 4.13 -9.20
CA TRP A 108 8.60 2.70 -9.07
C TRP A 108 8.53 2.27 -7.60
N PHE A 109 7.57 1.39 -7.28
CA PHE A 109 7.49 0.68 -6.01
C PHE A 109 6.71 -0.64 -6.18
N SER A 110 6.76 -1.52 -5.18
CA SER A 110 6.03 -2.79 -5.22
C SER A 110 4.51 -2.58 -5.23
N GLY A 111 3.80 -3.28 -6.13
CA GLY A 111 2.35 -3.12 -6.30
C GLY A 111 1.93 -1.85 -7.05
N TYR A 112 2.83 -1.22 -7.82
CA TYR A 112 2.47 -0.06 -8.65
C TYR A 112 1.37 -0.36 -9.70
N THR A 113 1.15 -1.64 -10.04
CA THR A 113 0.10 -2.11 -10.94
C THR A 113 -1.31 -2.05 -10.34
N GLU A 114 -1.40 -1.88 -9.01
CA GLU A 114 -2.65 -1.83 -8.26
C GLU A 114 -3.09 -0.38 -8.00
N CYS A 115 -2.52 0.57 -8.75
CA CYS A 115 -2.75 2.01 -8.60
C CYS A 115 -3.71 2.52 -9.69
N PHE A 116 -4.49 3.54 -9.34
CA PHE A 116 -5.51 4.11 -10.22
C PHE A 116 -5.81 5.57 -9.86
N LEU A 117 -6.36 6.32 -10.81
CA LEU A 117 -6.92 7.65 -10.58
C LEU A 117 -8.43 7.51 -10.40
N ALA A 118 -8.98 8.21 -9.42
CA ALA A 118 -10.41 8.23 -9.18
C ALA A 118 -10.79 9.54 -8.49
N ASP A 119 -12.02 9.96 -8.68
CA ASP A 119 -12.59 11.10 -7.97
C ASP A 119 -13.27 10.67 -6.65
N ASP A 120 -13.87 11.62 -5.94
CA ASP A 120 -14.55 11.33 -4.68
C ASP A 120 -15.80 10.45 -4.87
N HIS A 121 -16.44 10.47 -6.05
CA HIS A 121 -17.57 9.60 -6.35
C HIS A 121 -17.12 8.15 -6.46
N ASP A 122 -16.06 7.88 -7.22
CA ASP A 122 -15.46 6.55 -7.35
C ASP A 122 -14.99 5.99 -5.99
N VAL A 123 -14.36 6.85 -5.17
CA VAL A 123 -13.93 6.49 -3.81
C VAL A 123 -15.12 6.05 -2.96
N ASN A 124 -16.25 6.75 -3.04
CA ASN A 124 -17.44 6.38 -2.29
C ASN A 124 -18.04 5.06 -2.78
N LEU A 125 -18.05 4.80 -4.09
CA LEU A 125 -18.50 3.50 -4.62
C LEU A 125 -17.64 2.33 -4.11
N ILE A 126 -16.32 2.52 -4.02
CA ILE A 126 -15.42 1.51 -3.46
C ILE A 126 -15.70 1.30 -1.97
N LYS A 127 -15.97 2.36 -1.22
CA LYS A 127 -16.35 2.26 0.20
C LYS A 127 -17.68 1.52 0.38
N ASP A 128 -18.68 1.82 -0.43
CA ASP A 128 -19.97 1.13 -0.42
C ASP A 128 -19.79 -0.37 -0.75
N TYR A 129 -18.92 -0.69 -1.70
CA TYR A 129 -18.54 -2.07 -1.98
C TYR A 129 -17.89 -2.74 -0.76
N PHE A 130 -16.93 -2.08 -0.10
CA PHE A 130 -16.28 -2.61 1.11
C PHE A 130 -17.32 -2.90 2.19
N GLN A 131 -18.33 -2.04 2.35
CA GLN A 131 -19.43 -2.26 3.28
C GLN A 131 -20.28 -3.47 2.93
N SER A 132 -20.53 -3.72 1.64
CA SER A 132 -21.32 -4.86 1.18
C SER A 132 -20.66 -6.23 1.40
N ILE A 133 -19.33 -6.24 1.54
CA ILE A 133 -18.53 -7.48 1.72
C ILE A 133 -17.99 -7.62 3.15
N MET A 134 -18.38 -6.74 4.07
CA MET A 134 -18.07 -6.90 5.49
C MET A 134 -18.77 -8.17 6.02
N PRO A 135 -18.03 -9.07 6.71
CA PRO A 135 -18.58 -10.31 7.24
C PRO A 135 -19.49 -10.11 8.46
#